data_AF-A0A136KDM5-F1
#
_entry.id   AF-A0A136KDM5-F1
#
_cell.length_a   1.000
_cell.length_b   1.000
_cell.length_c   1.000
_cell.angle_alpha   90.00
_cell.angle_beta   90.00
_cell.angle_gamma   90.00
#
_symmetry.space_group_name_H-M   'P 1'
#
loop_
_entity.id
_entity.type
_entity.pdbx_description
1 polymer ?
#
loop_
_entity_poly.entity_id
_entity_poly.type
_entity_poly.pdbx_seq_one_letter_code
_entity_poly.pdbx_strand_id
1 'polypeptide(L)'
;MGTGEWAREGGEIVTFRDASLKASRDRRRKRVRGQVARSLLLVCLLEIVGCASHAPIDMGSYDPSHDQRAIADYYRHRAFAMREKAAAQATAAVRYEELFGPDSDLVSGARLLARYYEQTALELDRVAEDHAAVAGTR
;
A
#
# COMPACT_ATOMS: atom_id res chain seq x y z
N MET A 1 62.13 -3.39 -12.73
CA MET A 1 62.71 -2.45 -11.76
C MET A 1 61.61 -1.49 -11.34
N GLY A 2 61.23 -1.51 -10.06
CA GLY A 2 60.27 -0.59 -9.46
C GLY A 2 60.61 -0.47 -7.99
N THR A 3 61.26 0.63 -7.62
CA THR A 3 61.76 0.93 -6.27
C THR A 3 60.60 1.36 -5.38
N GLY A 4 60.15 0.48 -4.50
CA GLY A 4 59.27 0.82 -3.38
C GLY A 4 60.10 1.44 -2.27
N GLU A 5 59.83 2.71 -1.97
CA GLU A 5 60.43 3.50 -0.90
C GLU A 5 59.83 3.07 0.45
N TRP A 6 60.66 2.54 1.35
CA TRP A 6 60.24 2.07 2.67
C TRP A 6 60.70 3.06 3.74
N ALA A 7 59.77 3.78 4.36
CA ALA A 7 60.03 4.51 5.59
C ALA A 7 59.88 3.56 6.79
N ARG A 8 60.92 3.48 7.62
CA ARG A 8 60.99 2.59 8.79
C ARG A 8 60.75 3.43 10.06
N GLU A 9 59.56 3.34 10.62
CA GLU A 9 59.27 3.86 11.97
C GLU A 9 58.58 2.75 12.78
N GLY A 10 59.17 2.37 13.93
CA GLY A 10 58.41 1.86 15.06
C GLY A 10 57.82 0.45 15.05
N GLY A 11 58.25 -0.48 14.18
CA GLY A 11 58.02 -1.92 14.39
C GLY A 11 56.60 -2.46 14.12
N GLU A 12 55.74 -1.71 13.43
CA GLU A 12 54.49 -2.22 12.86
C GLU A 12 54.40 -1.73 11.41
N ILE A 13 54.30 -2.66 10.44
CA ILE A 13 54.13 -2.31 9.02
C ILE A 13 52.70 -1.82 8.83
N VAL A 14 52.44 -0.56 9.15
CA VAL A 14 51.18 0.10 8.81
C VAL A 14 51.37 0.70 7.42
N THR A 15 50.74 0.11 6.41
CA THR A 15 50.85 0.64 5.06
C THR A 15 50.19 2.03 5.00
N PHE A 16 50.75 2.96 4.22
CA PHE A 16 50.13 4.29 3.97
C PHE A 16 48.66 4.15 3.51
N ARG A 17 48.35 3.03 2.87
CA ARG A 17 47.01 2.61 2.45
C ARG A 17 46.09 2.31 3.64
N ASP A 18 46.58 1.69 4.71
CA ASP A 18 45.81 1.41 5.93
C ASP A 18 45.49 2.67 6.74
N ALA A 19 46.42 3.62 6.85
CA ALA A 19 46.18 4.91 7.49
C ALA A 19 45.11 5.74 6.73
N SER A 20 45.15 5.72 5.40
CA SER A 20 44.17 6.41 4.55
C SER A 20 42.79 5.75 4.59
N LEU A 21 42.73 4.41 4.67
CA LEU A 21 41.49 3.66 4.86
C LEU A 21 40.87 3.90 6.24
N LYS A 22 41.68 4.02 7.30
CA LYS A 22 41.20 4.32 8.66
C LYS A 22 40.64 5.74 8.73
N ALA A 23 41.34 6.73 8.17
CA ALA A 23 40.89 8.12 8.14
C ALA A 23 39.63 8.35 7.27
N SER A 24 39.46 7.61 6.18
CA SER A 24 38.25 7.67 5.35
C SER A 24 37.04 6.99 6.01
N ARG A 25 37.24 5.87 6.71
CA ARG A 25 36.22 5.21 7.53
C ARG A 25 35.75 6.09 8.67
N ASP A 26 36.67 6.77 9.36
CA ASP A 26 36.33 7.60 10.51
C ASP A 26 35.58 8.88 10.10
N ARG A 27 35.93 9.47 8.94
CA ARG A 27 35.18 10.57 8.32
C ARG A 27 33.77 10.14 7.88
N ARG A 28 33.61 8.95 7.27
CA ARG A 28 32.28 8.41 6.95
C ARG A 28 31.45 8.17 8.20
N ARG A 29 32.04 7.62 9.27
CA ARG A 29 31.33 7.31 10.53
C ARG A 29 30.84 8.57 11.24
N LYS A 30 31.63 9.65 11.25
CA LYS A 30 31.23 10.96 11.78
C LYS A 30 30.09 11.58 10.94
N ARG A 31 30.15 11.45 9.61
CA ARG A 31 29.11 11.94 8.70
C ARG A 31 27.79 11.19 8.86
N VAL A 32 27.83 9.87 8.98
CA VAL A 32 26.64 9.02 9.21
C VAL A 32 26.02 9.31 10.58
N ARG A 33 26.83 9.48 11.64
CA ARG A 33 26.32 9.84 12.98
C ARG A 33 25.62 11.19 13.00
N GLY A 34 26.19 12.22 12.36
CA GLY A 34 25.55 13.53 12.24
C GLY A 34 24.27 13.51 11.41
N GLN A 35 24.22 12.66 10.38
CA GLN A 35 23.04 12.49 9.55
C GLN A 35 21.92 11.73 10.26
N VAL A 36 22.24 10.67 11.02
CA VAL A 36 21.28 9.94 11.87
C VAL A 36 20.71 10.83 12.97
N ALA A 37 21.55 11.63 13.65
CA ALA A 37 21.09 12.55 14.68
C ALA A 37 20.14 13.63 14.12
N ARG A 38 20.43 14.17 12.93
CA ARG A 38 19.54 15.12 12.23
C ARG A 38 18.22 14.48 11.80
N SER A 39 18.26 13.24 11.29
CA SER A 39 17.04 12.51 10.92
C SER A 39 16.16 12.22 12.13
N LEU A 40 16.75 11.81 13.26
CA LEU A 40 16.01 11.60 14.52
C LEU A 40 15.37 12.89 15.04
N LEU A 41 16.08 14.02 14.99
CA LEU A 41 15.55 15.32 15.40
C LEU A 41 14.34 15.74 14.54
N LEU A 42 14.41 15.50 13.22
CA LEU A 42 13.30 15.81 12.30
C LEU A 42 12.07 14.92 12.55
N VAL A 43 12.27 13.63 12.84
CA VAL A 43 11.17 12.71 13.20
C VAL A 43 10.49 13.15 14.50
N CYS A 44 11.27 13.52 15.54
CA CYS A 44 10.69 14.01 16.80
C CYS A 44 9.88 15.30 16.64
N LEU A 45 10.24 16.19 15.70
CA LEU A 45 9.50 17.43 15.47
C LEU A 45 8.19 17.21 14.69
N LEU A 46 8.09 16.15 13.89
CA LEU A 46 6.87 15.80 13.15
C LEU A 46 5.76 15.26 14.06
N GLU A 47 6.10 14.60 15.16
CA GLU A 47 5.14 14.05 16.14
C GLU A 47 4.37 15.15 16.91
N ILE A 48 4.94 16.36 17.04
CA ILE A 48 4.35 17.43 17.86
C ILE A 48 3.24 18.20 17.10
N VAL A 49 3.14 18.05 15.77
CA VAL A 49 2.12 18.70 14.94
C VAL A 49 0.77 17.95 14.99
N GLY A 50 0.71 16.77 15.61
CA GLY A 50 -0.50 15.95 15.74
C GLY A 50 -1.52 16.39 16.81
N CYS A 51 -1.17 17.32 17.70
CA CYS A 51 -2.06 17.79 18.78
C CYS A 51 -2.82 19.09 18.45
N ALA A 52 -3.12 19.34 17.17
CA ALA A 52 -4.16 20.29 16.81
C ALA A 52 -5.53 19.64 17.14
N SER A 53 -6.00 19.90 18.35
CA SER A 53 -7.38 19.68 18.81
C SER A 53 -8.36 19.94 17.66
N HIS A 54 -8.92 18.87 17.09
CA HIS A 54 -10.05 19.01 16.18
C HIS A 54 -11.16 19.78 16.91
N ALA A 55 -11.81 20.71 16.21
CA ALA A 55 -12.97 21.40 16.74
C ALA A 55 -13.98 20.37 17.30
N PRO A 56 -14.62 20.64 18.45
CA PRO A 56 -15.61 19.72 19.00
C PRO A 56 -16.68 19.50 17.94
N ILE A 57 -16.81 18.24 17.49
CA ILE A 57 -17.89 17.84 16.59
C ILE A 57 -19.19 18.10 17.33
N ASP A 58 -20.04 18.96 16.77
CA ASP A 58 -21.37 19.21 17.29
C ASP A 58 -22.22 17.94 17.13
N MET A 59 -22.29 17.14 18.19
CA MET A 59 -23.12 15.94 18.28
C MET A 59 -24.62 16.26 18.22
N GLY A 60 -25.01 17.54 18.25
CA GLY A 60 -26.39 18.00 18.15
C GLY A 60 -26.94 18.02 16.71
N SER A 61 -26.09 17.97 15.69
CA SER A 61 -26.48 18.02 14.27
C SER A 61 -26.28 16.70 13.51
N TYR A 62 -26.23 15.57 14.22
CA TYR A 62 -26.10 14.26 13.60
C TYR A 62 -27.28 14.01 12.65
N ASP A 63 -27.02 14.00 11.34
CA ASP A 63 -27.98 13.63 10.30
C ASP A 63 -27.72 12.18 9.87
N PRO A 64 -28.50 11.20 10.38
CA PRO A 64 -28.36 9.81 10.01
C PRO A 64 -28.53 9.58 8.50
N SER A 65 -29.26 10.46 7.78
CA SER A 65 -29.49 10.31 6.34
C SER A 65 -28.22 10.48 5.52
N HIS A 66 -27.26 11.29 6.01
CA HIS A 66 -25.98 11.49 5.35
C HIS A 66 -25.12 10.22 5.45
N ASP A 67 -25.10 9.59 6.63
CA ASP A 67 -24.38 8.33 6.84
C ASP A 67 -24.99 7.20 6.01
N GLN A 68 -26.33 7.11 5.94
CA GLN A 68 -27.00 6.10 5.13
C GLN A 68 -26.74 6.27 3.62
N ARG A 69 -26.66 7.51 3.12
CA ARG A 69 -26.25 7.78 1.72
C ARG A 69 -24.81 7.34 1.47
N ALA A 70 -23.88 7.70 2.36
CA ALA A 70 -22.49 7.31 2.22
C ALA A 70 -22.31 5.77 2.24
N ILE A 71 -23.06 5.07 3.09
CA ILE A 71 -23.07 3.61 3.15
C ILE A 71 -23.65 3.01 1.87
N ALA A 72 -24.75 3.55 1.34
CA ALA A 72 -25.33 3.11 0.07
C ALA A 72 -24.33 3.25 -1.08
N ASP A 73 -23.64 4.40 -1.20
CA ASP A 73 -22.65 4.64 -2.25
C ASP A 73 -21.45 3.68 -2.15
N TYR A 74 -21.01 3.37 -0.94
CA TYR A 74 -19.96 2.37 -0.71
C TYR A 74 -20.35 1.00 -1.27
N TYR A 75 -21.57 0.53 -1.01
CA TYR A 75 -22.04 -0.76 -1.52
C TYR A 75 -22.23 -0.74 -3.04
N ARG A 76 -22.71 0.36 -3.63
CA ARG A 76 -22.78 0.54 -5.10
C ARG A 76 -21.41 0.43 -5.75
N HIS A 77 -20.39 1.08 -5.19
CA HIS A 77 -19.03 0.98 -5.71
C HIS A 77 -18.49 -0.45 -5.62
N ARG A 78 -18.80 -1.17 -4.53
CA ARG A 78 -18.44 -2.59 -4.43
C ARG A 78 -19.18 -3.46 -5.45
N ALA A 79 -20.48 -3.22 -5.67
CA ALA A 79 -21.26 -3.93 -6.67
C ALA A 79 -20.66 -3.74 -8.07
N PHE A 80 -20.30 -2.50 -8.42
CA PHE A 80 -19.61 -2.18 -9.67
C PHE A 80 -18.29 -2.97 -9.81
N ALA A 81 -17.43 -2.94 -8.79
CA ALA A 81 -16.17 -3.69 -8.82
C ALA A 81 -16.38 -5.21 -8.96
N MET A 82 -17.47 -5.76 -8.43
CA MET A 82 -17.81 -7.18 -8.63
C MET A 82 -18.28 -7.46 -10.06
N ARG A 83 -19.06 -6.58 -10.68
CA ARG A 83 -19.44 -6.70 -12.11
C ARG A 83 -18.21 -6.69 -13.02
N GLU A 84 -17.22 -5.84 -12.74
CA GLU A 84 -15.97 -5.84 -13.51
C GLU A 84 -15.23 -7.18 -13.40
N LYS A 85 -15.18 -7.75 -12.19
CA LYS A 85 -14.60 -9.09 -11.98
C LYS A 85 -15.40 -10.18 -12.69
N ALA A 86 -16.73 -10.10 -12.67
CA ALA A 86 -17.61 -11.04 -13.37
C ALA A 86 -17.34 -11.02 -14.88
N ALA A 87 -17.30 -9.82 -15.47
CA ALA A 87 -17.00 -9.62 -16.89
C ALA A 87 -15.60 -10.12 -17.28
N ALA A 88 -14.60 -9.88 -16.43
CA ALA A 88 -13.24 -10.38 -16.64
C ALA A 88 -13.19 -11.91 -16.65
N GLN A 89 -13.87 -12.57 -15.71
CA GLN A 89 -13.92 -14.03 -15.65
C GLN A 89 -14.75 -14.65 -16.79
N ALA A 90 -15.84 -14.01 -17.18
CA ALA A 90 -16.61 -14.42 -18.37
C ALA A 90 -15.75 -14.36 -19.63
N THR A 91 -14.96 -13.30 -19.79
CA THR A 91 -14.01 -13.14 -20.91
C THR A 91 -12.90 -14.20 -20.84
N ALA A 92 -12.38 -14.49 -19.65
CA ALA A 92 -11.37 -15.54 -19.46
C ALA A 92 -11.92 -16.92 -19.83
N ALA A 93 -13.16 -17.24 -19.45
CA ALA A 93 -13.81 -18.50 -19.80
C ALA A 93 -13.86 -18.72 -21.33
N VAL A 94 -14.23 -17.70 -22.10
CA VAL A 94 -14.24 -17.78 -23.57
C VAL A 94 -12.83 -18.08 -24.12
N ARG A 95 -11.81 -17.37 -23.63
CA ARG A 95 -10.42 -17.61 -24.04
C ARG A 95 -9.92 -19.00 -23.66
N TYR A 96 -10.29 -19.49 -22.48
CA TYR A 96 -9.90 -20.84 -22.04
C TYR A 96 -10.59 -21.92 -22.86
N GLU A 97 -11.84 -21.70 -23.27
CA GLU A 97 -12.58 -22.63 -24.12
C GLU A 97 -11.93 -22.79 -25.49
N GLU A 98 -11.44 -21.69 -26.08
CA GLU A 98 -10.68 -21.70 -27.33
C GLU A 98 -9.34 -22.46 -27.23
N LEU A 99 -8.66 -22.37 -26.07
CA LEU A 99 -7.32 -22.93 -25.88
C LEU A 99 -7.31 -24.38 -25.38
N PHE A 100 -8.26 -24.73 -24.51
CA PHE A 100 -8.26 -25.97 -23.74
C PHE A 100 -9.51 -26.82 -23.97
N GLY A 101 -10.49 -26.30 -24.71
CA GLY A 101 -11.78 -26.93 -24.93
C GLY A 101 -12.79 -26.65 -23.82
N PRO A 102 -14.09 -26.90 -24.10
CA PRO A 102 -15.21 -26.51 -23.23
C PRO A 102 -15.28 -27.26 -21.90
N ASP A 103 -14.73 -28.48 -21.86
CA ASP A 103 -14.81 -29.37 -20.69
C ASP A 103 -13.62 -29.21 -19.73
N SER A 104 -12.72 -28.27 -19.99
CA SER A 104 -11.57 -28.03 -19.11
C SER A 104 -11.97 -27.40 -17.78
N ASP A 105 -11.28 -27.77 -16.70
CA ASP A 105 -11.51 -27.21 -15.36
C ASP A 105 -11.30 -25.69 -15.31
N LEU A 106 -10.47 -25.15 -16.21
CA LEU A 106 -10.26 -23.70 -16.33
C LEU A 106 -11.53 -23.00 -16.84
N VAL A 107 -12.23 -23.59 -17.81
CA VAL A 107 -13.49 -23.04 -18.33
C VAL A 107 -14.58 -23.11 -17.28
N SER A 108 -14.75 -24.26 -16.63
CA SER A 108 -15.76 -24.44 -15.59
C SER A 108 -15.50 -23.52 -14.39
N GLY A 109 -14.25 -23.40 -13.94
CA GLY A 109 -13.84 -22.50 -12.86
C GLY A 109 -14.07 -21.03 -13.18
N ALA A 110 -13.68 -20.56 -14.38
CA ALA A 110 -13.89 -19.17 -14.79
C ALA A 110 -15.39 -18.84 -14.92
N ARG A 111 -16.20 -19.75 -15.48
CA ARG A 111 -17.67 -19.58 -15.54
C ARG A 111 -18.30 -19.52 -14.14
N LEU A 112 -17.84 -20.37 -13.21
CA LEU A 112 -18.32 -20.36 -11.83
C LEU A 112 -18.00 -19.03 -11.14
N LEU A 113 -16.75 -18.55 -11.27
CA LEU A 113 -16.35 -17.26 -10.70
C LEU A 113 -17.12 -16.09 -11.29
N ALA A 114 -17.37 -16.10 -12.62
CA ALA A 114 -18.17 -15.07 -13.26
C ALA A 114 -19.58 -14.99 -12.63
N ARG A 115 -20.25 -16.15 -12.45
CA ARG A 115 -21.57 -16.22 -11.80
C ARG A 115 -21.52 -15.77 -10.34
N TYR A 116 -20.51 -16.20 -9.61
CA TYR A 116 -20.33 -15.83 -8.20
C TYR A 116 -20.21 -14.31 -8.04
N TYR A 117 -19.37 -13.66 -8.85
CA TYR A 117 -19.19 -12.22 -8.79
C TYR A 117 -20.46 -11.47 -9.21
N GLU A 118 -21.18 -11.95 -10.22
CA GLU A 118 -22.46 -11.35 -10.63
C GLU A 118 -23.50 -11.43 -9.52
N GLN A 119 -23.66 -12.59 -8.87
CA GLN A 119 -24.57 -12.76 -7.73
C GLN A 119 -24.17 -11.87 -6.56
N THR A 120 -22.87 -11.74 -6.30
CA THR A 120 -22.35 -10.86 -5.25
C THR A 120 -22.66 -9.39 -5.57
N ALA A 121 -22.56 -8.97 -6.83
CA ALA A 121 -22.90 -7.62 -7.25
C ALA A 121 -24.38 -7.30 -6.98
N LEU A 122 -25.28 -8.23 -7.34
CA LEU A 122 -26.72 -8.07 -7.11
C LEU A 122 -27.06 -7.95 -5.62
N GLU A 123 -26.43 -8.75 -4.77
CA GLU A 123 -26.64 -8.65 -3.31
C GLU A 123 -26.14 -7.32 -2.76
N LEU A 124 -24.98 -6.84 -3.24
CA LEU A 124 -24.45 -5.54 -2.82
C LEU A 124 -25.35 -4.38 -3.27
N ASP A 125 -25.93 -4.44 -4.47
CA ASP A 125 -26.90 -3.45 -4.93
C ASP A 125 -28.16 -3.46 -4.06
N ARG A 126 -28.67 -4.64 -3.72
CA ARG A 126 -29.82 -4.77 -2.82
C ARG A 126 -29.54 -4.12 -1.47
N VAL A 127 -28.37 -4.39 -0.88
CA VAL A 127 -27.96 -3.75 0.39
C VAL A 127 -27.83 -2.23 0.22
N ALA A 128 -27.32 -1.76 -0.91
CA ALA A 128 -27.25 -0.32 -1.20
C ALA A 128 -28.64 0.32 -1.30
N GLU A 129 -29.60 -0.37 -1.91
CA GLU A 129 -31.00 0.07 -2.00
C GLU A 129 -31.65 0.15 -0.63
N ASP A 130 -31.42 -0.84 0.24
CA ASP A 130 -31.91 -0.82 1.63
C ASP A 130 -31.41 0.43 2.38
N HIS A 131 -30.12 0.76 2.26
CA HIS A 131 -29.56 1.98 2.87
C HIS A 131 -30.06 3.28 2.22
N ALA A 132 -30.21 3.31 0.89
CA ALA A 132 -30.73 4.47 0.18
C ALA A 132 -32.20 4.75 0.53
N ALA A 133 -33.01 3.70 0.72
CA ALA A 133 -34.40 3.82 1.15
C ALA A 133 -34.50 4.50 2.53
N VAL A 134 -33.68 4.08 3.50
CA VAL A 134 -33.63 4.69 4.84
C VAL A 134 -33.25 6.16 4.78
N ALA A 135 -32.32 6.53 3.89
CA ALA A 135 -31.92 7.92 3.72
C ALA A 135 -33.02 8.81 3.09
N GLY A 136 -33.87 8.25 2.23
CA GLY A 136 -34.94 8.98 1.54
C GLY A 136 -36.28 9.06 2.29
N THR A 137 -36.48 8.25 3.34
CA THR A 137 -37.72 8.19 4.13
C THR A 137 -37.93 9.33 5.14
N ARG A 138 -37.32 10.51 4.96
CA ARG A 138 -37.40 11.62 5.93
C ARG A 138 -37.86 12.94 5.34
#